data_AF-A0AA40AKF4-F1
#
_entry.id   AF-A0AA40AKF4-F1
#
_cell.length_a   1.000
_cell.length_b   1.000
_cell.length_c   1.000
_cell.angle_alpha   90.00
_cell.angle_beta   90.00
_cell.angle_gamma   90.00
#
_symmetry.space_group_name_H-M   'P 1'
#
loop_
_entity.id
_entity.type
_entity.pdbx_description
1 polymer ?
#
loop_
_entity_poly.entity_id
_entity_poly.type
_entity_poly.pdbx_seq_one_letter_code
_entity_poly.pdbx_strand_id
1 'polypeptide(L)'
;MRTFILALSRGQTRLEDLVQQQSHSVKEVIRAETMRSQHIVAALVTLESAKVCENIMNDRNSGPPMWQRREKLLRSLKYDSMNDRIDQISETHEGTYQWIIQGVRPWIAEIGDDLDEGASQSHFHPDCSPKTAVFDVDVSWNCFRCWTQSITDDIYWIQGKAGSGKSTLMKFLTQESENWSTQQSHLQRPPLVLTHFLWAAGLPIQRSI
;
A
#
# COMPACT_ATOMS: atom_id res chain seq x y z
N MET A 1 -39.46 63.20 12.24
CA MET A 1 -40.05 63.70 13.51
C MET A 1 -40.77 62.63 14.34
N ARG A 2 -41.59 61.73 13.76
CA ARG A 2 -42.33 60.71 14.55
C ARG A 2 -41.46 59.78 15.41
N THR A 3 -40.31 59.34 14.89
CA THR A 3 -39.36 58.47 15.61
C THR A 3 -38.72 59.15 16.82
N PHE A 4 -38.41 60.44 16.68
CA PHE A 4 -37.83 61.26 17.75
C PHE A 4 -38.83 61.52 18.88
N ILE A 5 -40.10 61.80 18.53
CA ILE A 5 -41.18 61.98 19.50
C ILE A 5 -41.46 60.68 20.27
N LEU A 6 -41.42 59.53 19.59
CA LEU A 6 -41.56 58.21 20.23
C LEU A 6 -40.36 57.88 21.15
N ALA A 7 -39.14 58.26 20.76
CA ALA A 7 -37.95 58.08 21.60
C ALA A 7 -38.02 58.91 22.90
N LEU A 8 -38.47 60.17 22.80
CA LEU A 8 -38.72 61.03 23.95
C LEU A 8 -39.81 60.45 24.88
N SER A 9 -40.89 59.88 24.30
CA SER A 9 -41.94 59.22 25.10
C SER A 9 -41.47 57.96 25.83
N ARG A 10 -40.34 57.38 25.42
CA ARG A 10 -39.68 56.23 26.06
C ARG A 10 -38.59 56.63 27.07
N GLY A 11 -38.49 57.93 27.39
CA GLY A 11 -37.55 58.44 28.39
C GLY A 11 -36.13 58.69 27.88
N GLN A 12 -35.88 58.59 26.56
CA GLN A 12 -34.58 58.93 25.99
C GLN A 12 -34.48 60.45 25.84
N THR A 13 -33.75 61.08 26.76
CA THR A 13 -33.63 62.54 26.86
C THR A 13 -32.31 63.08 26.30
N ARG A 14 -31.32 62.21 26.08
CA ARG A 14 -30.01 62.57 25.54
C ARG A 14 -29.85 62.08 24.11
N LEU A 15 -29.26 62.93 23.26
CA LEU A 15 -28.95 62.60 21.86
C LEU A 15 -28.01 61.37 21.76
N GLU A 16 -27.09 61.24 22.71
CA GLU A 16 -26.13 60.13 22.79
C GLU A 16 -26.83 58.77 22.88
N ASP A 17 -27.89 58.65 23.67
CA ASP A 17 -28.64 57.40 23.86
C ASP A 17 -29.32 56.97 22.55
N LEU A 18 -29.86 57.94 21.81
CA LEU A 18 -30.48 57.69 20.50
C LEU A 18 -29.44 57.24 19.47
N VAL A 19 -28.27 57.91 19.44
CA VAL A 19 -27.16 57.56 18.54
C VAL A 19 -26.59 56.18 18.87
N GLN A 20 -26.43 55.85 20.15
CA GLN A 20 -25.98 54.53 20.60
C GLN A 20 -26.99 53.43 20.23
N GLN A 21 -28.29 53.68 20.41
CA GLN A 21 -29.33 52.72 20.03
C GLN A 21 -29.35 52.48 18.51
N GLN A 22 -29.28 53.53 17.71
CA GLN A 22 -29.23 53.39 16.25
C GLN A 22 -27.93 52.70 15.81
N SER A 23 -26.79 53.02 16.43
CA SER A 23 -25.52 52.32 16.18
C SER A 23 -25.61 50.83 16.52
N HIS A 24 -26.24 50.48 17.64
CA HIS A 24 -26.49 49.09 18.02
C HIS A 24 -27.38 48.40 16.99
N SER A 25 -28.48 49.03 16.59
CA SER A 25 -29.39 48.48 15.57
C SER A 25 -28.68 48.22 14.24
N VAL A 26 -27.83 49.15 13.78
CA VAL A 26 -27.05 48.99 12.54
C VAL A 26 -26.02 47.87 12.68
N LYS A 27 -25.30 47.78 13.81
CA LYS A 27 -24.33 46.70 14.07
C LYS A 27 -24.99 45.32 14.05
N GLU A 28 -26.19 45.19 14.62
CA GLU A 28 -26.92 43.92 14.62
C GLU A 28 -27.37 43.53 13.21
N VAL A 29 -27.85 44.48 12.40
CA VAL A 29 -28.18 44.22 10.99
C VAL A 29 -26.93 43.80 10.20
N ILE A 30 -25.80 44.50 10.38
CA ILE A 30 -24.54 44.14 9.71
C ILE A 30 -24.08 42.74 10.13
N ARG A 31 -24.16 42.41 11.42
CA ARG A 31 -23.83 41.06 11.92
C ARG A 31 -24.72 40.00 11.30
N ALA A 32 -26.03 40.21 11.28
CA ALA A 32 -26.98 39.28 10.69
C ALA A 32 -26.69 39.05 9.21
N GLU A 33 -26.45 40.11 8.45
CA GLU A 33 -26.15 40.02 7.01
C GLU A 33 -24.78 39.40 6.74
N THR A 34 -23.79 39.68 7.60
CA THR A 34 -22.46 39.05 7.53
C THR A 34 -22.54 37.56 7.81
N MET A 35 -23.28 37.14 8.85
CA MET A 35 -23.51 35.73 9.15
C MET A 35 -24.22 35.02 8.01
N ARG A 36 -25.23 35.68 7.41
CA ARG A 36 -25.94 35.15 6.25
C ARG A 36 -25.01 34.97 5.05
N SER A 37 -24.19 35.98 4.75
CA SER A 37 -23.22 35.93 3.65
C SER A 37 -22.18 34.83 3.88
N GLN A 38 -21.65 34.71 5.10
CA GLN A 38 -20.71 33.63 5.46
C GLN A 38 -21.34 32.25 5.29
N HIS A 39 -22.61 32.08 5.68
CA HIS A 39 -23.31 30.81 5.53
C HIS A 39 -23.51 30.43 4.05
N ILE A 40 -23.90 31.39 3.20
CA ILE A 40 -24.05 31.15 1.76
C ILE A 40 -22.71 30.78 1.13
N VAL A 41 -21.63 31.50 1.45
CA VAL A 41 -20.29 31.20 0.94
C VAL A 41 -19.84 29.81 1.39
N ALA A 42 -20.01 29.47 2.67
CA ALA A 42 -19.65 28.14 3.18
C ALA A 42 -20.41 27.03 2.45
N ALA A 43 -21.72 27.20 2.22
CA ALA A 43 -22.54 26.24 1.49
C ALA A 43 -22.14 26.09 0.01
N LEU A 44 -21.73 27.18 -0.65
CA LEU A 44 -21.23 27.13 -2.02
C LEU A 44 -19.89 26.42 -2.10
N VAL A 45 -18.96 26.72 -1.19
CA VAL A 45 -17.64 26.07 -1.15
C VAL A 45 -17.77 24.56 -0.88
N THR A 46 -18.66 24.14 0.01
CA THR A 46 -18.90 22.70 0.26
C THR A 46 -19.51 22.02 -0.96
N LEU A 47 -20.44 22.67 -1.65
CA LEU A 47 -21.02 22.13 -2.90
C LEU A 47 -19.98 22.02 -4.02
N GLU A 48 -19.16 23.05 -4.22
CA GLU A 48 -18.12 23.04 -5.24
C GLU A 48 -17.02 22.03 -4.93
N SER A 49 -16.58 21.94 -3.67
CA SER A 49 -15.60 20.92 -3.27
C SER A 49 -16.13 19.50 -3.46
N ALA A 50 -17.42 19.24 -3.20
CA ALA A 50 -18.05 17.96 -3.50
C ALA A 50 -18.01 17.65 -5.01
N LYS A 51 -18.37 18.62 -5.87
CA LYS A 51 -18.31 18.46 -7.33
C LYS A 51 -16.88 18.22 -7.84
N VAL A 52 -15.89 18.92 -7.28
CA VAL A 52 -14.47 18.72 -7.62
C VAL A 52 -14.03 17.32 -7.26
N CYS A 53 -14.37 16.83 -6.06
CA CYS A 53 -14.07 15.47 -5.64
C CYS A 53 -14.72 14.43 -6.57
N GLU A 54 -15.98 14.62 -6.95
CA GLU A 54 -16.69 13.75 -7.88
C GLU A 54 -15.99 13.71 -9.26
N ASN A 55 -15.58 14.86 -9.79
CA ASN A 55 -14.85 14.93 -11.05
C ASN A 55 -13.49 14.23 -10.98
N ILE A 56 -12.74 14.39 -9.88
CA ILE A 56 -11.45 13.70 -9.68
C ILE A 56 -11.67 12.18 -9.61
N MET A 57 -12.74 11.72 -8.95
CA MET A 57 -13.09 10.30 -8.87
C MET A 57 -13.51 9.74 -10.25
N ASN A 58 -14.29 10.50 -11.01
CA ASN A 58 -14.71 10.13 -12.36
C ASN A 58 -13.54 10.10 -13.34
N ASP A 59 -12.58 11.03 -13.24
CA ASP A 59 -11.37 11.05 -14.07
C ASP A 59 -10.43 9.86 -13.75
N ARG A 60 -10.37 9.42 -12.48
CA ARG A 60 -9.67 8.17 -12.14
C ARG A 60 -10.30 6.95 -12.80
N ASN A 61 -11.61 6.95 -13.00
CA ASN A 61 -12.35 5.85 -13.64
C ASN A 61 -12.46 5.98 -15.17
N SER A 62 -12.15 7.15 -15.76
CA SER A 62 -12.20 7.41 -17.21
C SER A 62 -11.01 6.81 -17.96
N GLY A 63 -9.90 6.57 -17.26
CA GLY A 63 -8.70 5.99 -17.85
C GLY A 63 -8.88 4.51 -18.19
N PRO A 64 -7.98 3.95 -19.03
CA PRO A 64 -8.02 2.54 -19.39
C PRO A 64 -8.03 1.67 -18.13
N PRO A 65 -8.87 0.60 -18.10
CA PRO A 65 -8.93 -0.33 -16.97
C PRO A 65 -7.54 -0.77 -16.51
N MET A 66 -7.37 -1.09 -15.23
CA MET A 66 -6.06 -1.47 -14.69
C MET A 66 -5.37 -2.60 -15.48
N TRP A 67 -6.14 -3.54 -16.02
CA TRP A 67 -5.60 -4.63 -16.84
C TRP A 67 -4.93 -4.12 -18.14
N GLN A 68 -5.46 -3.08 -18.76
CA GLN A 68 -4.87 -2.47 -19.96
C GLN A 68 -3.58 -1.72 -19.62
N ARG A 69 -3.56 -1.00 -18.48
CA ARG A 69 -2.33 -0.34 -17.99
C ARG A 69 -1.25 -1.36 -17.67
N ARG A 70 -1.63 -2.46 -17.00
CA ARG A 70 -0.76 -3.61 -16.72
C ARG A 70 -0.22 -4.21 -18.01
N GLU A 71 -1.09 -4.48 -18.98
CA GLU A 71 -0.67 -5.09 -20.23
C GLU A 71 0.28 -4.18 -21.02
N LYS A 72 0.02 -2.88 -21.07
CA LYS A 72 0.92 -1.91 -21.70
C LYS A 72 2.32 -1.91 -21.07
N LEU A 73 2.40 -1.91 -19.73
CA LEU A 73 3.67 -1.99 -18.99
C LEU A 73 4.40 -3.31 -19.25
N LEU A 74 3.68 -4.44 -19.19
CA LEU A 74 4.26 -5.76 -19.48
C LEU A 74 4.78 -5.83 -20.91
N ARG A 75 4.03 -5.27 -21.88
CA ARG A 75 4.46 -5.21 -23.29
C ARG A 75 5.69 -4.33 -23.48
N SER A 76 5.82 -3.21 -22.75
CA SER A 76 7.04 -2.37 -22.85
C SER A 76 8.28 -3.04 -22.29
N LEU A 77 8.12 -4.01 -21.38
CA LEU A 77 9.22 -4.78 -20.83
C LEU A 77 9.57 -5.99 -21.70
N LYS A 78 8.62 -6.54 -22.47
CA LYS A 78 8.79 -7.76 -23.27
C LYS A 78 9.66 -7.55 -24.52
N TYR A 79 10.54 -8.50 -24.78
CA TYR A 79 11.25 -8.69 -26.05
C TYR A 79 11.27 -10.19 -26.40
N ASP A 80 11.44 -10.52 -27.68
CA ASP A 80 11.14 -11.87 -28.22
C ASP A 80 11.89 -13.00 -27.51
N SER A 81 13.17 -12.82 -27.24
CA SER A 81 14.04 -13.83 -26.61
C SER A 81 14.05 -13.79 -25.07
N MET A 82 13.10 -13.08 -24.45
CA MET A 82 13.06 -12.91 -22.98
C MET A 82 12.81 -14.23 -22.25
N ASN A 83 11.99 -15.09 -22.84
CA ASN A 83 11.57 -16.34 -22.22
C ASN A 83 12.41 -17.54 -22.65
N ASP A 84 13.28 -17.43 -23.65
CA ASP A 84 14.10 -18.54 -24.17
C ASP A 84 14.82 -19.31 -23.05
N ARG A 85 15.34 -18.58 -22.06
CA ARG A 85 16.01 -19.19 -20.91
C ARG A 85 15.03 -19.85 -19.94
N ILE A 86 13.87 -19.25 -19.65
CA ILE A 86 12.89 -19.86 -18.73
C ILE A 86 12.27 -21.12 -19.35
N ASP A 87 12.10 -21.11 -20.66
CA ASP A 87 11.60 -22.24 -21.44
C ASP A 87 12.61 -23.40 -21.44
N GLN A 88 13.92 -23.11 -21.41
CA GLN A 88 14.98 -24.11 -21.28
C GLN A 88 15.15 -24.67 -19.85
N ILE A 89 14.57 -24.04 -18.83
CA ILE A 89 14.63 -24.55 -17.45
C ILE A 89 13.58 -25.66 -17.31
N SER A 90 14.02 -26.86 -16.96
CA SER A 90 13.14 -28.01 -16.71
C SER A 90 12.10 -27.69 -15.64
N GLU A 91 10.88 -28.20 -15.81
CA GLU A 91 9.88 -28.18 -14.74
C GLU A 91 10.37 -29.01 -13.55
N THR A 92 10.09 -28.53 -12.35
CA THR A 92 10.40 -29.27 -11.13
C THR A 92 9.33 -30.26 -10.80
N HIS A 93 9.74 -31.36 -10.17
CA HIS A 93 8.81 -32.29 -9.57
C HIS A 93 7.95 -31.57 -8.51
N GLU A 94 6.67 -31.94 -8.46
CA GLU A 94 5.71 -31.43 -7.49
C GLU A 94 6.27 -31.59 -6.07
N GLY A 95 6.10 -30.56 -5.22
CA GLY A 95 6.57 -30.56 -3.84
C GLY A 95 8.00 -30.06 -3.60
N THR A 96 8.89 -30.11 -4.59
CA THR A 96 10.34 -29.82 -4.42
C THR A 96 10.64 -28.48 -3.73
N TYR A 97 9.86 -27.46 -4.07
CA TYR A 97 10.05 -26.10 -3.56
C TYR A 97 8.92 -25.61 -2.66
N GLN A 98 7.93 -26.44 -2.35
CA GLN A 98 6.81 -26.02 -1.49
C GLN A 98 7.26 -25.53 -0.11
N TRP A 99 8.38 -26.05 0.39
CA TRP A 99 8.99 -25.64 1.67
C TRP A 99 9.27 -24.14 1.77
N ILE A 100 9.57 -23.44 0.65
CA ILE A 100 9.91 -22.01 0.68
C ILE A 100 8.66 -21.14 0.88
N ILE A 101 7.49 -21.64 0.45
CA ILE A 101 6.19 -20.98 0.60
C ILE A 101 5.58 -21.35 1.96
N GLN A 102 5.61 -22.64 2.30
CA GLN A 102 4.98 -23.18 3.51
C GLN A 102 5.81 -22.93 4.78
N GLY A 103 7.12 -22.67 4.65
CA GLY A 103 8.03 -22.48 5.80
C GLY A 103 8.38 -23.78 6.54
N VAL A 104 7.91 -24.94 6.06
CA VAL A 104 8.16 -26.25 6.65
C VAL A 104 9.13 -27.02 5.76
N ARG A 105 10.28 -27.45 6.29
CA ARG A 105 11.18 -28.37 5.59
C ARG A 105 10.70 -29.82 5.80
N PRO A 106 10.29 -30.56 4.76
CA PRO A 106 9.71 -31.91 4.92
C PRO A 106 10.68 -32.94 5.55
N TRP A 107 11.98 -32.81 5.31
CA TRP A 107 13.01 -33.79 5.70
C TRP A 107 13.38 -33.79 7.20
N ILE A 108 12.81 -32.91 8.03
CA ILE A 108 13.07 -32.90 9.48
C ILE A 108 12.06 -33.78 10.24
N ALA A 109 10.90 -34.10 9.63
CA ALA A 109 9.86 -34.87 10.30
C ALA A 109 10.12 -36.39 10.38
N GLU A 110 11.11 -36.92 9.66
CA GLU A 110 11.41 -38.37 9.62
C GLU A 110 12.68 -38.78 10.39
N ILE A 111 13.41 -37.85 11.02
CA ILE A 111 14.47 -38.22 11.99
C ILE A 111 13.84 -38.23 13.38
N GLY A 112 12.94 -39.18 13.59
CA GLY A 112 12.45 -39.58 14.90
C GLY A 112 13.12 -40.90 15.32
N ASP A 113 13.44 -40.97 16.61
CA ASP A 113 13.82 -42.15 17.39
C ASP A 113 15.25 -42.68 17.21
N ASP A 114 16.20 -42.18 18.05
CA ASP A 114 17.10 -43.03 18.86
C ASP A 114 18.35 -42.35 19.49
N LEU A 115 18.45 -41.03 19.66
CA LEU A 115 19.64 -40.45 20.34
C LEU A 115 19.36 -39.29 21.32
N ASP A 116 19.46 -39.66 22.61
CA ASP A 116 20.06 -38.98 23.77
C ASP A 116 19.61 -37.56 24.19
N GLU A 117 19.03 -37.50 25.40
CA GLU A 117 18.70 -36.29 26.17
C GLU A 117 19.98 -35.56 26.61
N GLY A 118 20.53 -34.68 25.79
CA GLY A 118 21.67 -33.87 26.25
C GLY A 118 22.21 -32.79 25.31
N ALA A 119 21.89 -32.82 24.03
CA ALA A 119 22.31 -31.76 23.11
C ALA A 119 21.16 -30.78 22.90
N SER A 120 21.38 -29.49 23.23
CA SER A 120 20.51 -28.40 22.81
C SER A 120 20.34 -28.43 21.29
N GLN A 121 19.25 -29.07 20.83
CA GLN A 121 18.89 -29.13 19.42
C GLN A 121 18.52 -27.71 18.98
N SER A 122 19.47 -27.03 18.33
CA SER A 122 19.20 -25.83 17.55
C SER A 122 18.25 -26.22 16.41
N HIS A 123 16.95 -26.17 16.70
CA HIS A 123 15.89 -26.24 15.73
C HIS A 123 16.11 -25.09 14.74
N PHE A 124 16.69 -25.35 13.58
CA PHE A 124 16.68 -24.42 12.46
C PHE A 124 15.28 -24.42 11.84
N HIS A 125 14.30 -23.93 12.59
CA HIS A 125 13.12 -23.32 12.00
C HIS A 125 13.57 -21.96 11.42
N PRO A 126 13.14 -21.59 10.21
CA PRO A 126 12.96 -20.18 9.88
C PRO A 126 11.84 -19.70 10.81
N ASP A 127 12.21 -19.32 12.03
CA ASP A 127 11.27 -18.92 13.06
C ASP A 127 10.67 -17.56 12.65
N CYS A 128 9.52 -17.59 12.00
CA CYS A 128 8.68 -16.41 11.77
C CYS A 128 7.83 -16.09 13.02
N SER A 129 8.33 -16.38 14.24
CA SER A 129 7.70 -15.91 15.47
C SER A 129 8.31 -14.56 15.87
N PRO A 130 7.50 -13.53 16.18
CA PRO A 130 7.99 -12.32 16.81
C PRO A 130 8.42 -12.68 18.24
N LYS A 131 9.70 -13.01 18.44
CA LYS A 131 10.22 -13.26 19.78
C LYS A 131 10.33 -11.95 20.53
N THR A 132 9.56 -11.90 21.60
CA THR A 132 9.52 -10.84 22.59
C THR A 132 10.92 -10.53 23.11
N ALA A 133 11.30 -9.26 22.97
CA ALA A 133 12.21 -8.51 23.81
C ALA A 133 13.74 -8.71 23.63
N VAL A 134 14.36 -7.55 23.33
CA VAL A 134 15.74 -7.13 23.65
C VAL A 134 16.82 -7.57 22.65
N PHE A 135 17.04 -6.70 21.66
CA PHE A 135 18.14 -6.70 20.67
C PHE A 135 18.27 -7.98 19.83
N ASP A 136 17.40 -8.13 18.83
CA ASP A 136 17.65 -9.12 17.77
C ASP A 136 17.64 -8.44 16.42
N VAL A 137 18.68 -8.73 15.64
CA VAL A 137 18.90 -8.19 14.29
C VAL A 137 17.73 -8.64 13.42
N ASP A 138 17.27 -7.78 12.52
CA ASP A 138 16.18 -8.04 11.57
C ASP A 138 16.48 -9.30 10.73
N VAL A 139 15.92 -10.46 11.11
CA VAL A 139 16.17 -11.78 10.48
C VAL A 139 15.15 -12.09 9.36
N SER A 140 14.42 -11.08 8.88
CA SER A 140 13.40 -11.22 7.83
C SER A 140 13.93 -11.88 6.54
N TRP A 141 15.21 -11.68 6.22
CA TRP A 141 15.84 -12.19 4.99
C TRP A 141 16.01 -13.71 4.95
N ASN A 142 16.01 -14.41 6.09
CA ASN A 142 16.19 -15.87 6.14
C ASN A 142 14.93 -16.64 5.74
N CYS A 143 13.80 -15.95 5.62
CA CYS A 143 12.54 -16.56 5.26
C CYS A 143 11.85 -15.76 4.17
N PHE A 144 11.72 -16.36 2.99
CA PHE A 144 11.03 -15.77 1.86
C PHE A 144 9.64 -15.24 2.24
N ARG A 145 8.85 -16.03 2.98
CA ARG A 145 7.51 -15.62 3.43
C ARG A 145 7.56 -14.36 4.31
N CYS A 146 8.44 -14.33 5.31
CA CYS A 146 8.62 -13.17 6.19
C CYS A 146 9.08 -11.95 5.38
N TRP A 147 10.06 -12.10 4.48
CA TRP A 147 10.49 -11.03 3.59
C TRP A 147 9.34 -10.46 2.76
N THR A 148 8.50 -11.33 2.16
CA THR A 148 7.37 -10.84 1.34
C THR A 148 6.31 -10.08 2.14
N GLN A 149 6.31 -10.18 3.47
CA GLN A 149 5.41 -9.47 4.39
C GLN A 149 6.08 -8.26 5.05
N SER A 150 7.40 -8.13 4.92
CA SER A 150 8.16 -7.04 5.49
C SER A 150 7.82 -5.72 4.79
N ILE A 151 7.73 -4.65 5.57
CA ILE A 151 7.54 -3.28 5.08
C ILE A 151 8.90 -2.61 4.84
N THR A 152 9.97 -3.14 5.43
CA THR A 152 11.29 -2.50 5.49
C THR A 152 12.31 -3.11 4.54
N ASP A 153 12.10 -4.33 4.04
CA ASP A 153 13.08 -5.04 3.23
C ASP A 153 12.82 -4.93 1.72
N ASP A 154 13.69 -4.21 1.02
CA ASP A 154 13.53 -3.97 -0.41
C ASP A 154 14.01 -5.14 -1.31
N ILE A 155 14.95 -5.98 -0.84
CA ILE A 155 15.65 -6.97 -1.69
C ILE A 155 15.83 -8.31 -0.98
N TYR A 156 15.46 -9.42 -1.66
CA TYR A 156 15.73 -10.79 -1.22
C TYR A 156 16.72 -11.51 -2.12
N TRP A 157 17.78 -12.05 -1.52
CA TRP A 157 18.86 -12.73 -2.24
C TRP A 157 18.70 -14.24 -2.24
N ILE A 158 18.63 -14.85 -3.42
CA ILE A 158 18.72 -16.30 -3.59
C ILE A 158 20.16 -16.66 -3.99
N GLN A 159 20.90 -17.27 -3.07
CA GLN A 159 22.30 -17.66 -3.27
C GLN A 159 22.49 -19.19 -3.28
N GLY A 160 23.54 -19.67 -3.95
CA GLY A 160 23.83 -21.10 -4.05
C GLY A 160 24.83 -21.43 -5.15
N LYS A 161 25.48 -22.61 -5.05
CA LYS A 161 26.48 -23.11 -6.01
C LYS A 161 25.94 -23.20 -7.44
N ALA A 162 26.82 -23.21 -8.44
CA ALA A 162 26.42 -23.51 -9.82
C ALA A 162 25.69 -24.86 -9.88
N GLY A 163 24.62 -24.96 -10.67
CA GLY A 163 23.80 -26.18 -10.75
C GLY A 163 22.87 -26.45 -9.57
N SER A 164 22.86 -25.63 -8.51
CA SER A 164 22.01 -25.86 -7.32
C SER A 164 20.50 -25.62 -7.50
N GLY A 165 20.02 -25.43 -8.74
CA GLY A 165 18.60 -25.23 -9.02
C GLY A 165 18.02 -23.84 -8.75
N LYS A 166 18.84 -22.78 -8.56
CA LYS A 166 18.34 -21.41 -8.29
C LYS A 166 17.38 -20.87 -9.36
N SER A 167 17.73 -21.04 -10.65
CA SER A 167 16.87 -20.60 -11.75
C SER A 167 15.56 -21.38 -11.77
N THR A 168 15.62 -22.66 -11.42
CA THR A 168 14.49 -23.56 -11.31
C THR A 168 13.56 -23.17 -10.15
N LEU A 169 14.13 -22.77 -9.00
CA LEU A 169 13.40 -22.17 -7.88
C LEU A 169 12.72 -20.85 -8.29
N MET A 170 13.42 -19.97 -9.01
CA MET A 170 12.82 -18.72 -9.51
C MET A 170 11.66 -18.96 -10.49
N LYS A 171 11.77 -19.98 -11.36
CA LYS A 171 10.68 -20.41 -12.24
C LYS A 171 9.46 -20.86 -11.43
N PHE A 172 9.67 -21.70 -10.42
CA PHE A 172 8.62 -22.14 -9.49
C PHE A 172 7.93 -20.97 -8.78
N LEU A 173 8.69 -20.03 -8.19
CA LEU A 173 8.14 -18.87 -7.50
C LEU A 173 7.31 -17.95 -8.41
N THR A 174 7.67 -17.90 -9.70
CA THR A 174 6.95 -17.13 -10.72
C THR A 174 5.64 -17.81 -11.13
N GLN A 175 5.65 -19.13 -11.31
CA GLN A 175 4.46 -19.92 -11.68
C GLN A 175 3.45 -19.96 -10.53
N GLU A 176 3.92 -20.14 -9.30
CA GLU A 176 3.09 -20.24 -8.09
C GLU A 176 2.78 -18.87 -7.46
N SER A 177 2.94 -17.78 -8.22
CA SER A 177 2.84 -16.41 -7.69
C SER A 177 1.48 -16.07 -7.09
N GLU A 178 0.41 -16.63 -7.67
CA GLU A 178 -0.96 -16.47 -7.15
C GLU A 178 -1.15 -17.18 -5.80
N ASN A 179 -0.47 -18.33 -5.63
CA ASN A 179 -0.62 -19.16 -4.44
C ASN A 179 0.08 -18.55 -3.22
N TRP A 180 1.30 -18.05 -3.37
CA TRP A 180 1.98 -17.40 -2.24
C TRP A 180 1.51 -15.97 -1.99
N SER A 181 1.06 -15.23 -3.02
CA SER A 181 0.51 -13.89 -2.84
C SER A 181 -0.83 -13.89 -2.10
N THR A 182 -1.68 -14.89 -2.33
CA THR A 182 -2.97 -15.04 -1.63
C THR A 182 -2.79 -15.32 -0.13
N GLN A 183 -1.66 -15.91 0.27
CA GLN A 183 -1.33 -16.13 1.68
C GLN A 183 -0.94 -14.85 2.44
N GLN A 184 -0.92 -13.69 1.78
CA GLN A 184 -0.64 -12.38 2.37
C GLN A 184 -1.92 -11.66 2.80
N SER A 185 -2.65 -12.26 3.75
CA SER A 185 -3.92 -11.72 4.28
C SER A 185 -3.83 -10.33 4.91
N HIS A 186 -2.62 -9.86 5.24
CA HIS A 186 -2.38 -8.55 5.84
C HIS A 186 -2.41 -7.39 4.81
N LEU A 187 -2.32 -7.66 3.52
CA LEU A 187 -2.38 -6.63 2.49
C LEU A 187 -3.84 -6.35 2.11
N GLN A 188 -4.23 -5.07 2.06
CA GLN A 188 -5.57 -4.66 1.62
C GLN A 188 -5.87 -5.03 0.16
N ARG A 189 -4.83 -5.33 -0.63
CA ARG A 189 -4.91 -5.74 -2.04
C ARG A 189 -3.82 -6.78 -2.32
N PRO A 190 -4.07 -7.74 -3.22
CA PRO A 190 -3.04 -8.68 -3.66
C PRO A 190 -1.86 -7.92 -4.29
N PRO A 191 -0.61 -8.31 -4.02
CA PRO A 191 0.57 -7.68 -4.58
C PRO A 191 0.60 -7.83 -6.11
N LEU A 192 1.09 -6.81 -6.82
CA LEU A 192 1.38 -6.91 -8.24
C LEU A 192 2.72 -7.60 -8.43
N VAL A 193 2.70 -8.85 -8.87
CA VAL A 193 3.93 -9.59 -9.21
C VAL A 193 4.34 -9.28 -10.66
N LEU A 194 5.54 -8.74 -10.83
CA LEU A 194 6.18 -8.51 -12.12
C LEU A 194 7.43 -9.38 -12.21
N THR A 195 7.53 -10.21 -13.24
CA THR A 195 8.68 -11.08 -13.45
C THR A 195 9.44 -10.68 -14.70
N HIS A 196 10.75 -10.51 -14.54
CA HIS A 196 11.66 -10.14 -15.61
C HIS A 196 13.00 -10.80 -15.36
N PHE A 197 13.61 -11.35 -16.40
CA PHE A 197 14.86 -12.08 -16.31
C PHE A 197 15.94 -11.33 -17.08
N LEU A 198 16.92 -10.80 -16.34
CA LEU A 198 18.10 -10.18 -16.91
C LEU A 198 19.13 -11.27 -17.24
N TRP A 199 19.76 -11.17 -18.41
CA TRP A 199 20.80 -12.11 -18.81
C TRP A 199 22.07 -11.39 -19.28
N ALA A 200 23.05 -11.35 -18.38
CA ALA A 200 24.32 -10.64 -18.60
C ALA A 200 25.14 -11.17 -19.79
N ALA A 201 25.00 -12.45 -20.17
CA ALA A 201 25.66 -13.04 -21.34
C ALA A 201 24.79 -13.01 -22.62
N GLY A 202 23.61 -12.38 -22.55
CA GLY A 202 22.70 -12.25 -23.67
C GLY A 202 23.05 -11.10 -24.62
N LEU A 203 22.19 -10.90 -25.61
CA LEU A 203 22.22 -9.75 -26.53
C LEU A 203 22.16 -8.42 -25.76
N PRO A 204 22.58 -7.29 -26.33
CA PRO A 204 22.51 -5.98 -25.67
C PRO A 204 21.13 -5.66 -25.07
N ILE A 205 20.04 -6.05 -25.75
CA ILE A 205 18.65 -5.92 -25.26
C ILE A 205 18.36 -6.78 -24.01
N GLN A 206 19.06 -7.90 -23.84
CA GLN A 206 18.98 -8.79 -22.67
C GLN A 206 19.85 -8.32 -21.49
N ARG A 207 20.72 -7.34 -21.73
CA ARG A 207 21.66 -6.74 -20.77
C ARG A 207 21.22 -5.35 -20.28
N SER A 208 20.19 -4.75 -20.88
CA SER A 208 19.76 -3.40 -20.55
C SER A 208 18.72 -3.41 -19.42
N ILE A 209 18.98 -2.56 -18.42
CA ILE A 209 17.97 -1.97 -17.54
C ILE A 209 17.31 -0.82 -18.31
#